data_AF-G0NBF0-F1
#
_entry.id   AF-G0NBF0-F1
#
_cell.length_a   1.000
_cell.length_b   1.000
_cell.length_c   1.000
_cell.angle_alpha   90.00
_cell.angle_beta   90.00
_cell.angle_gamma   90.00
#
_symmetry.space_group_name_H-M   'P 1'
#
loop_
_entity.id
_entity.type
_entity.pdbx_description
1 polymer ?
#
loop_
_entity_poly.entity_id
_entity_poly.type
_entity_poly.pdbx_seq_one_letter_code
_entity_poly.pdbx_strand_id
1 'polypeptide(L)'
;MESEPLIILDAGTGLFGTHVTLEDVNAAIKEHMEIVNELTLDSKMEVIGDGNGFSSKVILISCVWSLPSEELPQKIVLKIVSFAHSKGAIKKSKTEDEKKMAEHYETAILRIHNQEVNFYEVLKTGDSQRLLAPKVYFCQRFSDSNRIKGFIGMEYVERTEVRHSFENCTSEEIQPILKAIAGVQALSLLVSNEELEKIKTGSLYKEIMVAMIVREGTKGILGHLEGKYPGKFTERIGRLESYESNILNYEKAFKLNKHLVFNRNPGPKIPVTITTLELKRFQSPVDFSYYADFLPAGRSHDLVSVMYSQSITNMTTVQNCDMTHV
;
A
#
# COMPACT_ATOMS: atom_id res chain seq x y z
N MET A 1 -34.83 -0.14 22.07
CA MET A 1 -33.83 0.63 21.31
C MET A 1 -32.87 -0.38 20.74
N GLU A 2 -32.97 -0.67 19.44
CA GLU A 2 -31.91 -1.39 18.75
C GLU A 2 -30.70 -0.46 18.71
N SER A 3 -29.55 -0.92 19.19
CA SER A 3 -28.29 -0.20 19.07
C SER A 3 -27.96 -0.05 17.58
N GLU A 4 -27.57 1.13 17.14
CA GLU A 4 -27.09 1.34 15.77
C GLU A 4 -25.96 0.35 15.46
N PRO A 5 -25.89 -0.17 14.21
CA PRO A 5 -24.85 -1.13 13.84
C PRO A 5 -23.47 -0.51 13.99
N LEU A 6 -22.54 -1.25 14.61
CA LEU A 6 -21.15 -0.83 14.73
C LEU A 6 -20.53 -0.67 13.34
N ILE A 7 -19.97 0.51 13.08
CA ILE A 7 -19.23 0.80 11.84
C ILE A 7 -17.73 0.89 12.12
N ILE A 8 -16.92 0.57 11.11
CA ILE A 8 -15.45 0.56 11.27
C ILE A 8 -14.88 1.96 11.55
N LEU A 9 -15.61 2.99 11.16
CA LEU A 9 -15.23 4.37 11.41
C LEU A 9 -15.24 4.68 12.91
N ASP A 10 -16.00 3.96 13.73
CA ASP A 10 -16.07 4.20 15.16
C ASP A 10 -14.88 3.64 15.95
N ALA A 11 -14.66 4.22 17.13
CA ALA A 11 -13.65 3.68 18.04
C ALA A 11 -14.19 2.38 18.64
N GLY A 12 -13.33 1.39 18.78
CA GLY A 12 -13.64 0.13 19.46
C GLY A 12 -12.98 0.03 20.82
N THR A 13 -13.25 -1.06 21.52
CA THR A 13 -12.70 -1.39 22.85
C THR A 13 -11.47 -2.30 22.78
N GLY A 14 -11.02 -2.64 21.58
CA GLY A 14 -9.86 -3.49 21.34
C GLY A 14 -8.54 -2.73 21.33
N LEU A 15 -7.55 -3.33 20.68
CA LEU A 15 -6.17 -2.85 20.61
C LEU A 15 -6.12 -1.41 20.10
N PHE A 16 -5.55 -0.52 20.91
CA PHE A 16 -5.34 0.90 20.60
C PHE A 16 -6.61 1.64 20.11
N GLY A 17 -7.77 1.30 20.66
CA GLY A 17 -9.05 1.94 20.34
C GLY A 17 -9.68 1.48 19.03
N THR A 18 -9.23 0.34 18.49
CA THR A 18 -9.84 -0.33 17.33
C THR A 18 -10.86 -1.39 17.78
N HIS A 19 -11.57 -2.01 16.84
CA HIS A 19 -12.49 -3.13 17.13
C HIS A 19 -11.79 -4.49 17.21
N VAL A 20 -10.50 -4.56 16.91
CA VAL A 20 -9.71 -5.79 16.88
C VAL A 20 -9.11 -6.05 18.26
N THR A 21 -9.31 -7.25 18.80
CA THR A 21 -8.74 -7.68 20.08
C THR A 21 -7.55 -8.61 19.90
N LEU A 22 -6.85 -8.93 20.99
CA LEU A 22 -5.74 -9.91 20.94
C LEU A 22 -6.26 -11.31 20.61
N GLU A 23 -7.48 -11.65 21.06
CA GLU A 23 -8.13 -12.92 20.76
C GLU A 23 -8.40 -13.06 19.26
N ASP A 24 -8.84 -12.00 18.58
CA ASP A 24 -9.02 -11.99 17.12
C ASP A 24 -7.68 -12.25 16.41
N VAL A 25 -6.60 -11.62 16.88
CA VAL A 25 -5.24 -11.80 16.34
C VAL A 25 -4.76 -13.24 16.54
N ASN A 26 -4.94 -13.80 17.73
CA ASN A 26 -4.56 -15.18 18.02
C ASN A 26 -5.38 -16.21 17.24
N ALA A 27 -6.67 -15.95 17.00
CA ALA A 27 -7.49 -16.79 16.14
C ALA A 27 -6.92 -16.83 14.70
N ALA A 28 -6.59 -15.67 14.13
CA ALA A 28 -5.99 -15.58 12.81
C ALA A 28 -4.59 -16.22 12.74
N ILE A 29 -3.78 -16.10 13.81
CA ILE A 29 -2.48 -16.79 13.90
C ILE A 29 -2.66 -18.30 13.81
N LYS A 30 -3.56 -18.87 14.62
CA LYS A 30 -3.81 -20.32 14.62
C LYS A 30 -4.29 -20.82 13.26
N GLU A 31 -5.21 -20.07 12.64
CA GLU A 31 -5.77 -20.42 11.34
C GLU A 31 -4.72 -20.37 10.22
N HIS A 32 -3.94 -19.29 10.14
CA HIS A 32 -3.06 -19.06 9.00
C HIS A 32 -1.65 -19.62 9.16
N MET A 33 -1.15 -19.74 10.39
CA MET A 33 0.19 -20.28 10.68
C MET A 33 0.14 -21.76 11.07
N GLU A 34 -1.05 -22.34 11.28
CA GLU A 34 -1.25 -23.75 11.66
C GLU A 34 -0.49 -24.15 12.94
N ILE A 35 -0.36 -23.21 13.89
CA ILE A 35 0.30 -23.41 15.18
C ILE A 35 -0.69 -23.32 16.34
N VAL A 36 -0.32 -23.90 17.49
CA VAL A 36 -1.10 -23.80 18.74
C VAL A 36 -0.67 -22.62 19.61
N ASN A 37 0.48 -22.02 19.32
CA ASN A 37 1.06 -20.93 20.08
C ASN A 37 0.22 -19.66 19.94
N GLU A 38 0.16 -18.88 21.01
CA GLU A 38 -0.57 -17.62 21.07
C GLU A 38 0.36 -16.50 21.53
N LEU A 39 0.11 -15.30 21.05
CA LEU A 39 0.66 -14.09 21.66
C LEU A 39 0.01 -13.92 23.04
N THR A 40 0.84 -13.78 24.05
CA THR A 40 0.41 -13.53 25.43
C THR A 40 0.22 -12.05 25.71
N LEU A 41 -0.47 -11.72 26.82
CA LEU A 41 -0.63 -10.35 27.30
C LEU A 41 0.70 -9.68 27.71
N ASP A 42 1.76 -10.47 27.92
CA ASP A 42 3.10 -9.95 28.20
C ASP A 42 3.82 -9.45 26.94
N SER A 43 3.25 -9.69 25.75
CA SER A 43 3.78 -9.15 24.50
C SER A 43 3.75 -7.63 24.52
N LYS A 44 4.88 -6.99 24.25
CA LYS A 44 4.97 -5.52 24.18
C LYS A 44 4.39 -5.05 22.85
N MET A 45 3.46 -4.08 22.90
CA MET A 45 2.84 -3.51 21.70
C MET A 45 3.07 -2.01 21.64
N GLU A 46 3.58 -1.51 20.51
CA GLU A 46 3.93 -0.10 20.32
C GLU A 46 3.41 0.40 18.97
N VAL A 47 2.78 1.58 18.95
CA VAL A 47 2.35 2.20 17.68
C VAL A 47 3.57 2.80 17.00
N ILE A 48 3.89 2.34 15.79
CA ILE A 48 5.07 2.78 15.01
C ILE A 48 4.71 3.54 13.73
N GLY A 49 3.43 3.59 13.36
CA GLY A 49 2.94 4.24 12.15
C GLY A 49 2.15 5.52 12.37
N ASP A 50 2.16 6.10 13.58
CA ASP A 50 1.42 7.35 13.82
C ASP A 50 1.95 8.47 12.92
N GLY A 51 1.03 9.22 12.30
CA GLY A 51 1.35 10.22 11.27
C GLY A 51 1.75 9.66 9.90
N ASN A 52 2.01 8.35 9.74
CA ASN A 52 2.48 7.73 8.50
C ASN A 52 1.55 6.64 7.92
N GLY A 53 0.58 6.15 8.69
CA GLY A 53 -0.27 5.00 8.33
C GLY A 53 -1.58 5.30 7.57
N PHE A 54 -1.85 6.56 7.23
CA PHE A 54 -3.07 7.10 6.60
C PHE A 54 -4.41 6.62 7.19
N SER A 55 -4.78 5.35 6.96
CA SER A 55 -6.01 4.68 7.40
C SER A 55 -5.75 3.39 8.20
N SER A 56 -4.60 3.30 8.87
CA SER A 56 -4.25 2.15 9.69
C SER A 56 -3.52 2.54 10.97
N LYS A 57 -3.80 1.81 12.05
CA LYS A 57 -2.95 1.72 13.21
C LYS A 57 -1.90 0.64 12.94
N VAL A 58 -0.65 1.05 12.79
CA VAL A 58 0.48 0.13 12.60
C VAL A 58 1.19 -0.06 13.94
N ILE A 59 1.18 -1.30 14.42
CA ILE A 59 1.65 -1.69 15.73
C ILE A 59 2.84 -2.65 15.57
N LEU A 60 3.95 -2.37 16.22
CA LEU A 60 5.03 -3.32 16.42
C LEU A 60 4.71 -4.15 17.66
N ILE A 61 4.68 -5.46 17.50
CA ILE A 61 4.53 -6.43 18.59
C ILE A 61 5.89 -7.08 18.82
N SER A 62 6.46 -6.91 20.01
CA SER A 62 7.55 -7.78 20.48
C SER A 62 6.91 -9.00 21.14
N CYS A 63 7.01 -10.13 20.45
CA CYS A 63 6.20 -11.30 20.71
C CYS A 63 6.68 -12.07 21.95
N VAL A 64 5.76 -12.33 22.87
CA VAL A 64 5.94 -13.31 23.94
C VAL A 64 4.92 -14.42 23.68
N TRP A 65 5.42 -15.55 23.19
CA TRP A 65 4.59 -16.71 22.81
C TRP A 65 4.25 -17.58 24.02
N SER A 66 3.02 -18.10 24.07
CA SER A 66 2.54 -18.99 25.15
C SER A 66 3.37 -20.26 25.28
N LEU A 67 3.83 -20.78 24.15
CA LEU A 67 4.84 -21.84 24.06
C LEU A 67 6.06 -21.23 23.35
N PRO A 68 7.23 -21.14 24.01
CA PRO A 68 8.44 -20.63 23.37
C PRO A 68 8.89 -21.52 22.21
N SER A 69 9.28 -20.91 21.09
CA SER A 69 9.90 -21.58 19.95
C SER A 69 10.85 -20.62 19.24
N GLU A 70 12.02 -21.11 18.84
CA GLU A 70 13.00 -20.33 18.07
C GLU A 70 12.57 -20.10 16.62
N GLU A 71 11.62 -20.89 16.11
CA GLU A 71 11.10 -20.78 14.75
C GLU A 71 10.04 -19.68 14.60
N LEU A 72 9.50 -19.18 15.71
CA LEU A 72 8.48 -18.14 15.72
C LEU A 72 9.10 -16.74 15.66
N PRO A 73 8.44 -15.80 14.97
CA PRO A 73 8.95 -14.44 14.88
C PRO A 73 8.99 -13.79 16.26
N GLN A 74 10.10 -13.15 16.58
CA GLN A 74 10.27 -12.35 17.80
C GLN A 74 9.59 -10.98 17.70
N LYS A 75 9.37 -10.50 16.48
CA LYS A 75 8.69 -9.24 16.18
C LYS A 75 7.73 -9.40 15.03
N ILE A 76 6.55 -8.81 15.16
CA ILE A 76 5.52 -8.76 14.12
C ILE A 76 5.04 -7.32 13.96
N VAL A 77 4.81 -6.89 12.72
CA VAL A 77 4.01 -5.70 12.44
C VAL A 77 2.56 -6.10 12.28
N LEU A 78 1.70 -5.57 13.14
CA LEU A 78 0.25 -5.69 13.04
C LEU A 78 -0.32 -4.38 12.48
N LYS A 79 -0.81 -4.43 11.25
CA LYS A 79 -1.53 -3.33 10.59
C LYS A 79 -3.02 -3.54 10.77
N ILE A 80 -3.66 -2.70 11.58
CA ILE A 80 -5.11 -2.73 11.82
C ILE A 80 -5.75 -1.56 11.08
N VAL A 81 -6.80 -1.81 10.30
CA VAL A 81 -7.56 -0.73 9.66
C VAL A 81 -8.19 0.14 10.75
N SER A 82 -7.90 1.45 10.72
CA SER A 82 -8.39 2.37 11.73
C SER A 82 -8.55 3.78 11.17
N PHE A 83 -9.62 4.43 11.57
CA PHE A 83 -9.93 5.80 11.16
C PHE A 83 -9.82 6.82 12.30
N ALA A 84 -9.26 6.42 13.44
CA ALA A 84 -9.17 7.27 14.63
C ALA A 84 -8.51 8.63 14.34
N HIS A 85 -7.46 8.66 13.50
CA HIS A 85 -6.73 9.87 13.13
C HIS A 85 -7.48 10.76 12.13
N SER A 86 -8.32 10.17 11.27
CA SER A 86 -9.00 10.86 10.17
C SER A 86 -10.40 11.37 10.56
N LYS A 87 -10.93 10.98 11.73
CA LYS A 87 -12.17 11.56 12.30
C LYS A 87 -12.13 13.09 12.41
N GLY A 88 -10.97 13.68 12.64
CA GLY A 88 -10.81 15.14 12.73
C GLY A 88 -11.07 15.86 11.40
N ALA A 89 -10.86 15.18 10.27
CA ALA A 89 -11.12 15.73 8.93
C ALA A 89 -12.60 15.64 8.54
N ILE A 90 -13.31 14.60 9.02
CA ILE A 90 -14.74 14.41 8.72
C ILE A 90 -15.64 15.31 9.60
N LYS A 91 -15.24 15.66 10.82
CA LYS A 91 -16.11 16.34 11.82
C LYS A 91 -16.35 17.85 11.63
N LYS A 92 -16.22 18.42 10.42
CA LYS A 92 -16.27 19.90 10.25
C LYS A 92 -17.58 20.50 9.71
N SER A 93 -18.64 19.75 9.38
CA SER A 93 -19.96 20.34 9.07
C SER A 93 -21.14 19.37 9.09
N LYS A 94 -22.05 19.48 10.08
CA LYS A 94 -23.28 18.65 10.22
C LYS A 94 -24.26 18.72 9.03
N THR A 95 -23.96 18.08 7.90
CA THR A 95 -24.82 18.06 6.70
C THR A 95 -25.03 16.63 6.21
N GLU A 96 -26.11 16.40 5.45
CA GLU A 96 -26.45 15.13 4.77
C GLU A 96 -25.29 14.59 3.91
N ASP A 97 -24.42 15.48 3.44
CA ASP A 97 -23.23 15.16 2.63
C ASP A 97 -22.15 14.44 3.46
N GLU A 98 -22.02 14.70 4.77
CA GLU A 98 -21.07 13.98 5.63
C GLU A 98 -21.41 12.50 5.75
N LYS A 99 -22.71 12.16 5.85
CA LYS A 99 -23.14 10.76 6.00
C LYS A 99 -22.83 9.96 4.75
N LYS A 100 -23.15 10.51 3.57
CA LYS A 100 -22.83 9.88 2.28
C LYS A 100 -21.32 9.74 2.08
N MET A 101 -20.55 10.74 2.49
CA MET A 101 -19.09 10.69 2.45
C MET A 101 -18.55 9.59 3.38
N ALA A 102 -19.05 9.50 4.61
CA ALA A 102 -18.66 8.46 5.57
C ALA A 102 -18.99 7.06 5.05
N GLU A 103 -20.18 6.83 4.49
CA GLU A 103 -20.58 5.55 3.89
C GLU A 103 -19.70 5.17 2.69
N HIS A 104 -19.38 6.13 1.83
CA HIS A 104 -18.48 5.91 0.69
C HIS A 104 -17.07 5.57 1.16
N TYR A 105 -16.55 6.28 2.17
CA TYR A 105 -15.25 6.03 2.74
C TYR A 105 -15.16 4.68 3.45
N GLU A 106 -16.19 4.31 4.22
CA GLU A 106 -16.26 2.98 4.83
C GLU A 106 -16.20 1.91 3.74
N THR A 107 -17.05 2.00 2.73
CA THR A 107 -17.06 1.02 1.63
C THR A 107 -15.70 0.94 0.92
N ALA A 108 -15.08 2.09 0.66
CA ALA A 108 -13.77 2.18 0.03
C ALA A 108 -12.68 1.50 0.87
N ILE A 109 -12.62 1.75 2.18
CA ILE A 109 -11.53 1.23 3.01
C ILE A 109 -11.62 -0.30 3.18
N LEU A 110 -12.84 -0.84 3.31
CA LEU A 110 -13.04 -2.29 3.36
C LEU A 110 -12.54 -2.96 2.07
N ARG A 111 -12.86 -2.36 0.91
CA ARG A 111 -12.39 -2.83 -0.41
C ARG A 111 -10.87 -2.73 -0.53
N ILE A 112 -10.26 -1.62 -0.14
CA ILE A 112 -8.80 -1.43 -0.21
C ILE A 112 -8.06 -2.44 0.65
N HIS A 113 -8.52 -2.69 1.88
CA HIS A 113 -7.88 -3.66 2.76
C HIS A 113 -7.92 -5.07 2.17
N ASN A 114 -9.10 -5.53 1.74
CA ASN A 114 -9.22 -6.85 1.11
C ASN A 114 -8.39 -6.95 -0.18
N GLN A 115 -8.25 -5.83 -0.91
CA GLN A 115 -7.39 -5.75 -2.07
C GLN A 115 -5.90 -5.87 -1.72
N GLU A 116 -5.46 -5.24 -0.64
CA GLU A 116 -4.10 -5.37 -0.12
C GLU A 116 -3.81 -6.81 0.29
N VAL A 117 -4.76 -7.49 0.92
CA VAL A 117 -4.66 -8.93 1.22
C VAL A 117 -4.51 -9.76 -0.06
N ASN A 118 -5.38 -9.56 -1.06
CA ASN A 118 -5.27 -10.26 -2.35
C ASN A 118 -3.91 -10.00 -3.02
N PHE A 119 -3.40 -8.76 -2.94
CA PHE A 119 -2.11 -8.41 -3.51
C PHE A 119 -0.97 -9.22 -2.89
N TYR A 120 -0.92 -9.32 -1.56
CA TYR A 120 0.08 -10.14 -0.89
C TYR A 120 -0.06 -11.63 -1.21
N GLU A 121 -1.27 -12.16 -1.37
CA GLU A 121 -1.48 -13.55 -1.78
C GLU A 121 -0.94 -13.82 -3.19
N VAL A 122 -1.18 -12.91 -4.14
CA VAL A 122 -0.60 -13.03 -5.48
C VAL A 122 0.92 -12.93 -5.42
N LEU A 123 1.48 -12.00 -4.64
CA LEU A 123 2.94 -11.88 -4.47
C LEU A 123 3.58 -13.15 -3.89
N LYS A 124 2.88 -13.88 -3.02
CA LYS A 124 3.36 -15.17 -2.47
C LYS A 124 3.58 -16.24 -3.55
N THR A 125 2.92 -16.12 -4.70
CA THR A 125 3.15 -17.03 -5.84
C THR A 125 4.46 -16.75 -6.59
N GLY A 126 5.02 -15.56 -6.39
CA GLY A 126 6.31 -15.16 -6.96
C GLY A 126 7.50 -15.39 -6.03
N ASP A 127 8.69 -15.12 -6.54
CA ASP A 127 9.92 -15.17 -5.75
C ASP A 127 10.00 -13.96 -4.79
N SER A 128 9.54 -14.14 -3.55
CA SER A 128 9.49 -13.10 -2.52
C SER A 128 10.81 -12.35 -2.31
N GLN A 129 11.96 -13.00 -2.45
CA GLN A 129 13.28 -12.36 -2.28
C GLN A 129 13.56 -11.34 -3.40
N ARG A 130 13.08 -11.61 -4.61
CA ARG A 130 13.22 -10.67 -5.74
C ARG A 130 12.23 -9.51 -5.66
N LEU A 131 11.09 -9.73 -5.02
CA LEU A 131 9.99 -8.77 -4.94
C LEU A 131 10.16 -7.77 -3.80
N LEU A 132 11.11 -8.00 -2.89
CA LEU A 132 11.35 -7.15 -1.71
C LEU A 132 10.08 -6.88 -0.90
N ALA A 133 9.20 -7.88 -0.82
CA ALA A 133 7.93 -7.79 -0.10
C ALA A 133 8.06 -8.44 1.28
N PRO A 134 7.54 -7.83 2.35
CA PRO A 134 7.56 -8.44 3.68
C PRO A 134 6.73 -9.72 3.70
N LYS A 135 7.17 -10.72 4.47
CA LYS A 135 6.39 -11.94 4.65
C LYS A 135 5.09 -11.63 5.42
N VAL A 136 3.94 -11.99 4.85
CA VAL A 136 2.65 -11.94 5.55
C VAL A 136 2.39 -13.27 6.26
N TYR A 137 2.34 -13.24 7.59
CA TYR A 137 2.11 -14.40 8.44
C TYR A 137 0.62 -14.75 8.54
N PHE A 138 -0.22 -13.76 8.80
CA PHE A 138 -1.67 -13.95 8.98
C PHE A 138 -2.42 -12.67 8.57
N CYS A 139 -3.72 -12.79 8.33
CA CYS A 139 -4.56 -11.63 8.03
C CYS A 139 -6.03 -11.94 8.32
N GLN A 140 -6.84 -10.91 8.51
CA GLN A 140 -8.29 -11.02 8.57
C GLN A 140 -8.91 -10.11 7.52
N ARG A 141 -9.68 -10.71 6.60
CA ARG A 141 -10.46 -9.99 5.59
C ARG A 141 -11.78 -9.49 6.18
N PHE A 142 -12.31 -8.43 5.56
CA PHE A 142 -13.70 -8.05 5.74
C PHE A 142 -14.63 -8.95 4.92
N SER A 143 -15.81 -9.17 5.47
CA SER A 143 -16.92 -9.91 4.87
C SER A 143 -18.25 -9.32 5.36
N ASP A 144 -19.37 -9.84 4.86
CA ASP A 144 -20.70 -9.44 5.34
C ASP A 144 -20.89 -9.73 6.85
N SER A 145 -20.24 -10.78 7.36
CA SER A 145 -20.27 -11.17 8.77
C SER A 145 -19.18 -10.50 9.63
N ASN A 146 -18.13 -9.96 9.01
CA ASN A 146 -17.06 -9.23 9.68
C ASN A 146 -16.79 -7.90 8.96
N ARG A 147 -17.43 -6.83 9.42
CA ARG A 147 -17.32 -5.50 8.81
C ARG A 147 -16.36 -4.55 9.53
N ILE A 148 -15.88 -4.92 10.72
CA ILE A 148 -15.15 -3.98 11.60
C ILE A 148 -13.76 -4.48 12.02
N LYS A 149 -13.43 -5.75 11.78
CA LYS A 149 -12.16 -6.35 12.22
C LYS A 149 -11.30 -6.79 11.03
N GLY A 150 -10.62 -5.84 10.38
CA GLY A 150 -9.67 -6.13 9.30
C GLY A 150 -8.25 -5.78 9.71
N PHE A 151 -7.33 -6.72 9.55
CA PHE A 151 -5.92 -6.53 9.90
C PHE A 151 -4.99 -7.45 9.11
N ILE A 152 -3.69 -7.12 9.09
CA ILE A 152 -2.62 -7.93 8.48
C ILE A 152 -1.45 -8.01 9.47
N GLY A 153 -1.00 -9.23 9.76
CA GLY A 153 0.21 -9.52 10.53
C GLY A 153 1.35 -9.90 9.59
N MET A 154 2.43 -9.12 9.62
CA MET A 154 3.55 -9.24 8.68
C MET A 154 4.90 -9.10 9.36
N GLU A 155 5.94 -9.47 8.63
CA GLU A 155 7.34 -9.35 9.01
C GLU A 155 7.72 -7.93 9.40
N TYR A 156 8.44 -7.80 10.51
CA TYR A 156 9.13 -6.56 10.85
C TYR A 156 10.52 -6.57 10.20
N VAL A 157 10.71 -5.74 9.19
CA VAL A 157 12.00 -5.59 8.52
C VAL A 157 12.86 -4.62 9.32
N GLU A 158 13.87 -5.18 10.01
CA GLU A 158 14.80 -4.38 10.80
C GLU A 158 15.75 -3.56 9.92
N ARG A 159 16.31 -2.49 10.51
CA ARG A 159 17.35 -1.65 9.89
C ARG A 159 16.89 -1.00 8.57
N THR A 160 15.62 -0.59 8.54
CA THR A 160 15.05 0.17 7.44
C THR A 160 15.22 1.66 7.68
N GLU A 161 15.45 2.41 6.60
CA GLU A 161 15.44 3.86 6.60
C GLU A 161 14.26 4.33 5.74
N VAL A 162 13.48 5.27 6.28
CA VAL A 162 12.43 5.93 5.50
C VAL A 162 13.11 6.98 4.64
N ARG A 163 12.92 6.90 3.32
CA ARG A 163 13.31 7.96 2.40
C ARG A 163 12.10 8.69 1.86
N HIS A 164 12.19 10.02 1.86
CA HIS A 164 11.17 10.88 1.32
C HIS A 164 11.41 11.16 -0.16
N SER A 165 10.34 11.45 -0.90
CA SER A 165 10.38 11.68 -2.35
C SER A 165 11.18 12.92 -2.79
N PHE A 166 11.49 13.83 -1.85
CA PHE A 166 12.33 15.00 -2.10
C PHE A 166 13.82 14.74 -1.85
N GLU A 167 14.17 13.58 -1.33
CA GLU A 167 15.56 13.20 -1.08
C GLU A 167 16.18 12.61 -2.35
N ASN A 168 17.44 12.98 -2.61
CA ASN A 168 18.17 12.44 -3.75
C ASN A 168 18.55 10.98 -3.48
N CYS A 169 18.45 10.14 -4.49
CA CYS A 169 18.93 8.76 -4.46
C CYS A 169 19.96 8.55 -5.56
N THR A 170 20.98 7.76 -5.26
CA THR A 170 22.00 7.31 -6.23
C THR A 170 21.42 6.24 -7.15
N SER A 171 22.10 5.99 -8.29
CA SER A 171 21.73 4.90 -9.20
C SER A 171 21.76 3.53 -8.52
N GLU A 172 22.73 3.33 -7.63
CA GLU A 172 22.95 2.08 -6.90
C GLU A 172 21.83 1.83 -5.90
N GLU A 173 21.32 2.88 -5.24
CA GLU A 173 20.20 2.79 -4.30
C GLU A 173 18.86 2.53 -5.00
N ILE A 174 18.64 3.12 -6.18
CA ILE A 174 17.41 2.94 -6.95
C ILE A 174 17.37 1.58 -7.65
N GLN A 175 18.52 1.03 -8.05
CA GLN A 175 18.56 -0.17 -8.90
C GLN A 175 17.81 -1.39 -8.30
N PRO A 176 17.96 -1.75 -7.01
CA PRO A 176 17.20 -2.83 -6.40
C PRO A 176 15.68 -2.59 -6.45
N ILE A 177 15.24 -1.35 -6.26
CA ILE A 177 13.82 -0.96 -6.32
C ILE A 177 13.28 -1.17 -7.74
N LEU A 178 14.02 -0.71 -8.75
CA LEU A 178 13.62 -0.93 -10.16
C LEU A 178 13.57 -2.41 -10.52
N LYS A 179 14.51 -3.22 -10.00
CA LYS A 179 14.49 -4.69 -10.19
C LYS A 179 13.28 -5.32 -9.53
N ALA A 180 12.92 -4.90 -8.32
CA ALA A 180 11.72 -5.38 -7.63
C ALA A 180 10.44 -5.01 -8.40
N ILE A 181 10.33 -3.77 -8.86
CA ILE A 181 9.22 -3.31 -9.72
C ILE A 181 9.14 -4.15 -10.99
N ALA A 182 10.27 -4.39 -11.67
CA ALA A 182 10.30 -5.25 -12.86
C ALA A 182 9.91 -6.70 -12.54
N GLY A 183 10.31 -7.22 -11.37
CA GLY A 183 9.91 -8.53 -10.87
C GLY A 183 8.40 -8.65 -10.66
N VAL A 184 7.79 -7.65 -10.00
CA VAL A 184 6.33 -7.58 -9.82
C VAL A 184 5.61 -7.49 -11.16
N GLN A 185 6.13 -6.70 -12.11
CA GLN A 185 5.57 -6.61 -13.46
C GLN A 185 5.71 -7.93 -14.23
N ALA A 186 6.83 -8.63 -14.10
CA ALA A 186 7.01 -9.93 -14.74
C ALA A 186 6.07 -10.99 -14.14
N LEU A 187 5.85 -10.94 -12.82
CA LEU A 187 4.90 -11.83 -12.15
C LEU A 187 3.49 -11.68 -12.73
N SER A 188 3.08 -10.47 -13.14
CA SER A 188 1.78 -10.23 -13.82
C SER A 188 1.58 -11.08 -15.07
N LEU A 189 2.66 -11.50 -15.72
CA LEU A 189 2.63 -12.29 -16.94
C LEU A 189 2.51 -13.79 -16.65
N LEU A 190 2.90 -14.20 -15.43
CA LEU A 190 2.96 -15.61 -15.01
C LEU A 190 1.72 -16.03 -14.22
N VAL A 191 1.09 -15.11 -13.51
CA VAL A 191 -0.13 -15.37 -12.75
C VAL A 191 -1.33 -15.59 -13.69
N SER A 192 -2.28 -16.42 -13.25
CA SER A 192 -3.50 -16.66 -14.02
C SER A 192 -4.33 -15.37 -14.15
N ASN A 193 -5.18 -15.31 -15.18
CA ASN A 193 -6.11 -14.18 -15.31
C ASN A 193 -7.03 -14.07 -14.09
N GLU A 194 -7.44 -15.20 -13.50
CA GLU A 194 -8.28 -15.21 -12.30
C GLU A 194 -7.58 -14.53 -11.11
N GLU A 195 -6.32 -14.89 -10.83
CA GLU A 195 -5.52 -14.26 -9.78
C GLU A 195 -5.26 -12.78 -10.09
N LEU A 196 -5.01 -12.45 -11.35
CA LEU A 196 -4.82 -11.07 -11.77
C LEU A 196 -6.08 -10.23 -11.54
N GLU A 197 -7.27 -10.74 -11.88
CA GLU A 197 -8.55 -10.06 -11.64
C GLU A 197 -8.78 -9.75 -10.16
N LYS A 198 -8.37 -10.63 -9.24
CA LYS A 198 -8.43 -10.36 -7.78
C LYS A 198 -7.61 -9.13 -7.37
N ILE A 199 -6.59 -8.77 -8.15
CA ILE A 199 -5.69 -7.65 -7.88
C ILE A 199 -5.85 -6.46 -8.83
N LYS A 200 -6.79 -6.48 -9.79
CA LYS A 200 -7.02 -5.33 -10.70
C LYS A 200 -7.66 -4.16 -9.97
N THR A 201 -6.91 -3.06 -9.85
CA THR A 201 -7.26 -1.88 -9.02
C THR A 201 -7.51 -0.59 -9.78
N GLY A 202 -7.34 -0.58 -11.11
CA GLY A 202 -7.40 0.66 -11.88
C GLY A 202 -8.70 1.47 -11.66
N SER A 203 -9.82 0.79 -11.42
CA SER A 203 -11.11 1.44 -11.10
C SER A 203 -11.18 1.90 -9.65
N LEU A 204 -10.91 1.04 -8.66
CA LEU A 204 -11.05 1.36 -7.24
C LEU A 204 -10.14 2.51 -6.79
N TYR A 205 -8.86 2.48 -7.17
CA TYR A 205 -7.93 3.55 -6.80
C TYR A 205 -8.28 4.87 -7.52
N LYS A 206 -8.70 4.80 -8.78
CA LYS A 206 -9.20 5.97 -9.51
C LYS A 206 -10.47 6.53 -8.86
N GLU A 207 -11.43 5.68 -8.49
CA GLU A 207 -12.67 6.08 -7.78
C GLU A 207 -12.33 6.88 -6.51
N ILE A 208 -11.44 6.35 -5.68
CA ILE A 208 -11.06 6.95 -4.40
C ILE A 208 -10.23 8.23 -4.58
N MET A 209 -9.19 8.20 -5.41
CA MET A 209 -8.32 9.36 -5.62
C MET A 209 -9.03 10.48 -6.37
N VAL A 210 -9.92 10.15 -7.30
CA VAL A 210 -10.82 11.14 -7.89
C VAL A 210 -11.65 11.74 -6.77
N ALA A 211 -12.34 10.95 -5.94
CA ALA A 211 -13.15 11.48 -4.84
C ALA A 211 -12.36 12.34 -3.83
N MET A 212 -11.14 11.94 -3.47
CA MET A 212 -10.30 12.64 -2.48
C MET A 212 -9.64 13.92 -3.03
N ILE A 213 -9.31 13.96 -4.33
CA ILE A 213 -8.59 15.09 -4.96
C ILE A 213 -9.44 15.73 -6.07
N VAL A 214 -10.77 15.60 -6.00
CA VAL A 214 -11.66 16.53 -6.68
C VAL A 214 -11.31 17.94 -6.17
N ARG A 215 -11.61 18.95 -7.00
CA ARG A 215 -11.50 20.38 -6.74
C ARG A 215 -11.70 20.78 -5.27
N GLU A 216 -12.70 20.22 -4.60
CA GLU A 216 -13.03 20.50 -3.18
C GLU A 216 -11.99 19.94 -2.20
N GLY A 217 -11.47 18.72 -2.43
CA GLY A 217 -10.40 18.13 -1.62
C GLY A 217 -9.07 18.88 -1.76
N THR A 218 -8.71 19.25 -2.99
CA THR A 218 -7.53 20.09 -3.27
C THR A 218 -7.64 21.46 -2.58
N LYS A 219 -8.80 22.11 -2.66
CA LYS A 219 -9.07 23.36 -1.95
C LYS A 219 -9.01 23.18 -0.43
N GLY A 220 -9.50 22.05 0.10
CA GLY A 220 -9.39 21.73 1.52
C GLY A 220 -7.94 21.62 1.99
N ILE A 221 -7.08 20.93 1.22
CA ILE A 221 -5.65 20.79 1.52
C ILE A 221 -4.94 22.15 1.47
N LEU A 222 -5.16 22.92 0.41
CA LEU A 222 -4.54 24.24 0.24
C LEU A 222 -5.05 25.24 1.28
N GLY A 223 -6.34 25.19 1.63
CA GLY A 223 -6.93 25.99 2.69
C GLY A 223 -6.39 25.64 4.08
N HIS A 224 -6.11 24.35 4.35
CA HIS A 224 -5.45 23.95 5.58
C HIS A 224 -4.02 24.50 5.67
N LEU A 225 -3.28 24.45 4.57
CA LEU A 225 -1.93 25.02 4.46
C LEU A 225 -1.91 26.52 4.74
N GLU A 226 -2.82 27.26 4.13
CA GLU A 226 -2.94 28.71 4.36
C GLU A 226 -3.39 29.02 5.79
N GLY A 227 -4.31 28.23 6.35
CA GLY A 227 -4.73 28.38 7.75
C GLY A 227 -3.60 28.11 8.76
N LYS A 228 -2.74 27.13 8.47
CA LYS A 228 -1.60 26.77 9.33
C LYS A 228 -0.42 27.73 9.17
N TYR A 229 -0.21 28.28 7.97
CA TYR A 229 0.86 29.22 7.66
C TYR A 229 0.34 30.45 6.91
N PRO A 230 -0.43 31.34 7.57
CA PRO A 230 -1.06 32.48 6.89
C PRO A 230 -0.06 33.35 6.14
N GLY A 231 -0.33 33.67 4.88
CA GLY A 231 0.50 34.55 4.07
C GLY A 231 1.78 33.92 3.49
N LYS A 232 2.25 32.79 4.04
CA LYS A 232 3.56 32.21 3.66
C LYS A 232 3.55 31.59 2.27
N PHE A 233 2.41 31.02 1.86
CA PHE A 233 2.29 30.26 0.62
C PHE A 233 1.23 30.82 -0.34
N THR A 234 0.60 31.95 -0.02
CA THR A 234 -0.54 32.52 -0.75
C THR A 234 -0.29 32.63 -2.25
N GLU A 235 0.86 33.17 -2.67
CA GLU A 235 1.20 33.30 -4.09
C GLU A 235 1.34 31.93 -4.79
N ARG A 236 1.99 30.98 -4.13
CA ARG A 236 2.21 29.61 -4.66
C ARG A 236 0.90 28.84 -4.73
N ILE A 237 0.04 28.99 -3.72
CA ILE A 237 -1.31 28.42 -3.68
C ILE A 237 -2.14 28.99 -4.82
N GLY A 238 -2.21 30.31 -4.97
CA GLY A 238 -2.97 30.94 -6.07
C GLY A 238 -2.47 30.52 -7.45
N ARG A 239 -1.14 30.36 -7.61
CA ARG A 239 -0.56 29.82 -8.84
C ARG A 239 -0.94 28.35 -9.06
N LEU A 240 -0.90 27.49 -8.05
CA LEU A 240 -1.35 26.10 -8.14
C LEU A 240 -2.84 26.01 -8.52
N GLU A 241 -3.70 26.79 -7.87
CA GLU A 241 -5.13 26.85 -8.16
C GLU A 241 -5.41 27.31 -9.59
N SER A 242 -4.59 28.20 -10.16
CA SER A 242 -4.73 28.64 -11.55
C SER A 242 -4.54 27.51 -12.58
N TYR A 243 -3.90 26.40 -12.20
CA TYR A 243 -3.72 25.21 -13.05
C TYR A 243 -4.74 24.10 -12.75
N GLU A 244 -5.79 24.37 -11.96
CA GLU A 244 -6.73 23.43 -11.33
C GLU A 244 -7.12 22.20 -12.17
N SER A 245 -7.44 22.36 -13.46
CA SER A 245 -7.87 21.26 -14.34
C SER A 245 -6.74 20.48 -15.02
N ASN A 246 -5.51 21.01 -14.99
CA ASN A 246 -4.35 20.45 -15.70
C ASN A 246 -3.38 19.72 -14.77
N ILE A 247 -3.39 20.01 -13.45
CA ILE A 247 -2.46 19.37 -12.50
C ILE A 247 -2.78 17.87 -12.33
N LEU A 248 -4.06 17.50 -12.33
CA LEU A 248 -4.50 16.12 -12.06
C LEU A 248 -5.27 15.54 -13.24
N ASN A 249 -4.55 15.14 -14.27
CA ASN A 249 -5.13 14.37 -15.36
C ASN A 249 -4.99 12.86 -15.08
N TYR A 250 -5.94 12.31 -14.32
CA TYR A 250 -5.98 10.88 -13.97
C TYR A 250 -6.00 9.99 -15.20
N GLU A 251 -6.76 10.38 -16.23
CA GLU A 251 -6.79 9.62 -17.46
C GLU A 251 -5.40 9.49 -18.09
N LYS A 252 -4.66 10.59 -18.15
CA LYS A 252 -3.27 10.61 -18.64
C LYS A 252 -2.34 9.85 -17.71
N ALA A 253 -2.52 9.92 -16.38
CA ALA A 253 -1.69 9.21 -15.41
C ALA A 253 -1.81 7.68 -15.55
N PHE A 254 -3.04 7.15 -15.62
CA PHE A 254 -3.29 5.71 -15.80
C PHE A 254 -3.06 5.22 -17.23
N LYS A 255 -3.00 6.12 -18.21
CA LYS A 255 -2.68 5.82 -19.61
C LYS A 255 -1.33 6.39 -20.02
N LEU A 256 -0.42 6.64 -19.07
CA LEU A 256 0.80 7.41 -19.34
C LEU A 256 1.65 6.78 -20.43
N ASN A 257 1.70 5.46 -20.51
CA ASN A 257 2.34 4.71 -21.60
C ASN A 257 1.76 4.97 -23.00
N LYS A 258 0.47 5.34 -23.10
CA LYS A 258 -0.16 5.72 -24.38
C LYS A 258 0.21 7.15 -24.79
N HIS A 259 0.61 7.98 -23.83
CA HIS A 259 0.97 9.38 -24.04
C HIS A 259 2.49 9.60 -24.11
N LEU A 260 3.26 8.75 -23.44
CA LEU A 260 4.69 8.61 -23.62
C LEU A 260 4.90 7.84 -24.92
N VAL A 261 4.87 8.56 -26.02
CA VAL A 261 5.48 8.09 -27.26
C VAL A 261 6.97 7.96 -26.94
N PHE A 262 7.41 6.77 -26.53
CA PHE A 262 8.78 6.40 -26.79
C PHE A 262 8.91 6.50 -28.29
N ASN A 263 9.58 7.54 -28.78
CA ASN A 263 10.10 7.53 -30.13
C ASN A 263 10.97 6.28 -30.20
N ARG A 264 10.37 5.18 -30.66
CA ARG A 264 11.06 4.05 -31.25
C ARG A 264 11.64 4.59 -32.55
N ASN A 265 12.58 5.53 -32.45
CA ASN A 265 13.57 5.65 -33.48
C ASN A 265 14.23 4.27 -33.49
N PRO A 266 14.17 3.52 -34.59
CA PRO A 266 15.05 2.39 -34.76
C PRO A 266 16.45 3.01 -34.91
N GLY A 267 17.05 3.43 -33.79
CA GLY A 267 18.48 3.59 -33.71
C GLY A 267 19.11 2.29 -34.23
N PRO A 268 20.34 2.36 -34.77
CA PRO A 268 20.98 1.20 -35.37
C PRO A 268 20.80 0.04 -34.42
N LYS A 269 20.27 -1.09 -34.91
CA LYS A 269 20.10 -2.31 -34.13
C LYS A 269 21.44 -2.53 -33.42
N ILE A 270 21.53 -2.13 -32.16
CA ILE A 270 22.64 -2.53 -31.31
C ILE A 270 22.35 -4.03 -31.20
N PRO A 271 23.17 -4.90 -31.80
CA PRO A 271 23.05 -6.30 -31.51
C PRO A 271 23.20 -6.36 -29.99
N VAL A 272 22.12 -6.71 -29.29
CA VAL A 272 22.25 -7.17 -27.92
C VAL A 272 22.91 -8.55 -28.07
N THR A 273 24.22 -8.52 -28.30
CA THR A 273 25.07 -9.62 -27.88
C THR A 273 24.92 -9.60 -26.38
N ILE A 274 24.09 -10.51 -25.87
CA ILE A 274 24.20 -10.94 -24.47
C ILE A 274 25.58 -11.57 -24.41
N THR A 275 26.59 -10.75 -24.12
CA THR A 275 27.92 -11.26 -23.89
C THR A 275 27.84 -12.02 -22.58
N THR A 276 27.87 -13.35 -22.70
CA THR A 276 28.16 -14.27 -21.61
C THR A 276 29.55 -13.93 -21.06
N LEU A 277 29.65 -12.92 -20.22
CA LEU A 277 30.85 -12.65 -19.42
C LEU A 277 30.78 -13.53 -18.18
N GLU A 278 31.32 -14.74 -18.38
CA GLU A 278 31.85 -15.69 -17.41
C GLU A 278 30.98 -16.12 -16.22
N LEU A 279 29.92 -16.87 -16.53
CA LEU A 279 29.50 -18.00 -15.68
C LEU A 279 30.40 -19.21 -15.96
N LYS A 280 31.66 -19.14 -15.52
CA LYS A 280 32.51 -20.34 -15.32
C LYS A 280 32.47 -20.73 -13.85
N ARG A 281 31.32 -21.27 -13.42
CA ARG A 281 31.16 -22.26 -12.35
C ARG A 281 29.68 -22.32 -12.02
N PHE A 282 28.99 -23.29 -12.61
CA PHE A 282 28.06 -24.24 -11.99
C PHE A 282 27.31 -24.90 -13.15
N GLN A 283 27.68 -26.14 -13.44
CA GLN A 283 27.04 -26.99 -14.44
C GLN A 283 25.65 -27.41 -13.94
N SER A 284 24.60 -27.09 -14.70
CA SER A 284 23.47 -27.97 -14.99
C SER A 284 22.49 -27.27 -15.95
N PRO A 285 22.01 -27.92 -17.03
CA PRO A 285 21.27 -27.27 -18.11
C PRO A 285 19.76 -27.29 -17.87
N VAL A 286 19.12 -26.12 -17.91
CA VAL A 286 17.71 -26.03 -18.29
C VAL A 286 17.66 -25.12 -19.52
N ASP A 287 17.24 -25.71 -20.63
CA ASP A 287 17.19 -25.09 -21.95
C ASP A 287 16.00 -24.11 -22.02
N PHE A 288 16.31 -22.81 -22.15
CA PHE A 288 15.32 -21.73 -22.22
C PHE A 288 14.94 -21.35 -23.67
N SER A 289 15.29 -22.17 -24.66
CA SER A 289 15.01 -21.89 -26.08
C SER A 289 13.51 -21.91 -26.45
N TYR A 290 12.61 -22.29 -25.55
CA TYR A 290 11.17 -22.44 -25.85
C TYR A 290 10.31 -21.17 -25.64
N TYR A 291 10.85 -20.10 -25.05
CA TYR A 291 10.05 -18.93 -24.61
C TYR A 291 10.02 -17.74 -25.59
N ALA A 292 10.67 -17.83 -26.75
CA ALA A 292 10.73 -16.71 -27.70
C ALA A 292 9.43 -16.51 -28.51
N ASP A 293 8.58 -17.54 -28.64
CA ASP A 293 7.49 -17.55 -29.63
C ASP A 293 6.07 -17.34 -29.04
N PHE A 294 5.91 -17.09 -27.74
CA PHE A 294 4.59 -16.88 -27.10
C PHE A 294 4.53 -15.61 -26.24
N LEU A 295 4.79 -14.44 -26.84
CA LEU A 295 4.51 -13.14 -26.22
C LEU A 295 3.20 -12.54 -26.79
N PRO A 296 2.04 -12.67 -26.11
CA PRO A 296 0.91 -11.82 -26.42
C PRO A 296 1.17 -10.41 -25.86
N ALA A 297 1.24 -9.43 -26.74
CA ALA A 297 1.28 -8.02 -26.39
C ALA A 297 0.00 -7.64 -25.60
N GLY A 298 0.15 -7.15 -24.37
CA GLY A 298 -0.95 -6.50 -23.63
C GLY A 298 -1.14 -6.88 -22.15
N ARG A 299 -0.35 -7.78 -21.55
CA ARG A 299 -0.57 -8.26 -20.17
C ARG A 299 0.19 -7.52 -19.04
N SER A 300 1.06 -6.56 -19.35
CA SER A 300 1.91 -5.89 -18.33
C SER A 300 1.28 -4.67 -17.65
N HIS A 301 -0.02 -4.39 -17.87
CA HIS A 301 -0.59 -3.06 -17.65
C HIS A 301 -1.29 -2.84 -16.30
N ASP A 302 -1.78 -3.88 -15.63
CA ASP A 302 -2.63 -3.69 -14.45
C ASP A 302 -1.84 -3.52 -13.13
N LEU A 303 -0.64 -4.10 -13.05
CA LEU A 303 0.18 -4.10 -11.83
C LEU A 303 0.99 -2.81 -11.61
N VAL A 304 1.31 -2.06 -12.67
CA VAL A 304 1.96 -0.74 -12.56
C VAL A 304 1.04 0.26 -11.86
N SER A 305 -0.27 0.16 -12.08
CA SER A 305 -1.28 0.99 -11.40
C SER A 305 -1.41 0.63 -9.91
N VAL A 306 -1.25 -0.64 -9.53
CA VAL A 306 -1.27 -1.10 -8.13
C VAL A 306 -0.04 -0.60 -7.36
N MET A 307 1.14 -0.69 -7.99
CA MET A 307 2.37 -0.20 -7.36
C MET A 307 2.42 1.32 -7.28
N TYR A 308 1.93 2.05 -8.30
CA TYR A 308 1.77 3.50 -8.21
C TYR A 308 0.74 3.89 -7.16
N SER A 309 -0.35 3.12 -6.98
CA SER A 309 -1.34 3.42 -5.95
C SER A 309 -0.79 3.21 -4.54
N GLN A 310 -0.12 2.09 -4.26
CA GLN A 310 0.48 1.83 -2.94
C GLN A 310 1.66 2.79 -2.66
N SER A 311 2.45 3.13 -3.67
CA SER A 311 3.51 4.13 -3.52
C SER A 311 2.92 5.53 -3.27
N ILE A 312 1.80 5.90 -3.90
CA ILE A 312 1.11 7.18 -3.64
C ILE A 312 0.43 7.22 -2.27
N THR A 313 -0.11 6.09 -1.78
CA THR A 313 -0.60 6.00 -0.39
C THR A 313 0.52 6.28 0.62
N ASN A 314 1.77 5.91 0.31
CA ASN A 314 2.95 6.26 1.10
C ASN A 314 3.53 7.66 0.77
N MET A 315 3.26 8.23 -0.41
CA MET A 315 3.76 9.55 -0.82
C MET A 315 2.89 10.73 -0.37
N THR A 316 1.71 10.49 0.22
CA THR A 316 0.86 11.59 0.70
C THR A 316 1.09 11.93 2.19
N THR A 317 2.00 11.22 2.86
CA THR A 317 2.38 11.44 4.26
C THR A 317 3.67 12.25 4.38
N VAL A 318 3.62 13.52 3.94
CA VAL A 318 4.51 14.57 4.46
C VAL A 318 3.73 15.87 4.55
N GLN A 319 3.03 16.05 5.67
CA GLN A 319 2.71 17.41 6.12
C GLN A 319 2.46 17.51 7.62
N ASN A 320 3.31 16.90 8.44
CA ASN A 320 3.44 17.23 9.87
C ASN A 320 4.80 16.78 10.41
N CYS A 321 5.86 17.52 10.09
CA CYS A 321 7.05 17.57 10.94
C CYS A 321 7.44 19.02 11.14
N ASP A 322 7.70 19.37 12.40
CA ASP A 322 8.14 20.68 12.87
C ASP A 322 9.35 21.17 12.08
N MET A 323 9.20 22.31 11.42
CA MET A 323 10.34 23.10 10.93
C MET A 323 10.70 24.12 12.01
N THR A 324 11.28 23.66 13.11
CA THR A 324 12.14 24.49 13.95
C THR A 324 13.58 24.06 13.67
N HIS A 325 14.39 25.01 13.19
CA HIS A 325 15.74 24.87 12.65
C HIS A 325 15.86 24.63 11.13
N VAL A 326 15.61 25.70 10.35
CA VAL A 326 16.58 26.25 9.37
C VAL A 326 16.49 27.77 9.41
#